data_AF-A0A8B6DIP7-F1
#
_entry.id   AF-A0A8B6DIP7-F1
#
_cell.length_a   1.000
_cell.length_b   1.000
_cell.length_c   1.000
_cell.angle_alpha   90.00
_cell.angle_beta   90.00
_cell.angle_gamma   90.00
#
_symmetry.space_group_name_H-M   'P 1'
#
loop_
_entity.id
_entity.type
_entity.pdbx_description
1 polymer ?
#
loop_
_entity_poly.entity_id
_entity_poly.type
_entity_poly.pdbx_seq_one_letter_code
_entity_poly.pdbx_strand_id
1 'polypeptide(L)'
;METKRLIRKRDRLYKKSKKSGNASLAKKYKEVKHHVQKSIRKSYWEYIESIILPPQDETNFGTMKKIWTYIKHKKTDYSGITEIKQDGKLLTDPLQKAGALNAQFQSVFTPASNISPYRICQTV
;
A
#
# COMPACT_ATOMS: atom_id res chain seq x y z
N MET A 1 22.79 -3.06 16.09
CA MET A 1 21.97 -2.02 15.42
C MET A 1 22.84 -0.82 15.06
N GLU A 2 23.67 -0.99 14.04
CA GLU A 2 24.66 0.00 13.60
C GLU A 2 24.00 1.28 13.06
N THR A 3 22.92 1.14 12.30
CA THR A 3 22.06 2.24 11.82
C THR A 3 21.54 3.14 12.94
N LYS A 4 21.03 2.55 14.04
CA LYS A 4 20.53 3.33 15.21
C LYS A 4 21.65 4.13 15.89
N ARG A 5 22.88 3.60 15.94
CA ARG A 5 24.04 4.30 16.50
C ARG A 5 24.40 5.51 15.62
N LEU A 6 24.43 5.33 14.30
CA LEU A 6 24.69 6.40 13.34
C LEU A 6 23.62 7.51 13.36
N ILE A 7 22.34 7.15 13.50
CA ILE A 7 21.24 8.12 13.65
C ILE A 7 21.43 8.98 14.90
N ARG A 8 21.73 8.36 16.06
CA ARG A 8 22.01 9.10 17.29
C ARG A 8 23.24 10.01 17.16
N LYS A 9 24.28 9.55 16.46
CA LYS A 9 25.48 10.36 16.16
C LYS A 9 25.14 11.58 15.30
N ARG A 10 24.34 11.39 14.24
CA ARG A 10 23.82 12.48 13.39
C ARG A 10 23.06 13.50 14.22
N ASP A 11 22.16 13.05 15.09
CA ASP A 11 21.29 13.94 15.89
C ASP A 11 22.09 14.74 16.92
N ARG A 12 23.08 14.11 17.56
CA ARG A 12 24.03 14.79 18.45
C ARG A 12 24.84 15.86 17.70
N LEU A 13 25.34 15.54 16.50
CA LEU A 13 26.08 16.49 15.67
C LEU A 13 25.22 17.64 15.18
N TYR A 14 23.97 17.38 14.82
CA TYR A 14 23.00 18.43 14.47
C TYR A 14 22.85 19.44 15.61
N LYS A 15 22.54 18.95 16.82
CA LYS A 15 22.39 19.78 18.02
C LYS A 15 23.67 20.57 18.33
N LYS A 16 24.85 19.95 18.20
CA LYS A 16 26.15 20.63 18.42
C LYS A 16 26.44 21.70 17.36
N SER A 17 26.22 21.42 16.08
CA SER A 17 26.46 22.40 15.00
C SER A 17 25.54 23.61 15.11
N LYS A 18 24.27 23.40 15.50
CA LYS A 18 23.30 24.49 15.70
C LYS A 18 23.63 25.39 16.87
N LYS A 19 24.20 24.85 17.95
CA LYS A 19 24.62 25.64 19.12
C LYS A 19 25.93 26.41 18.89
N SER A 20 26.86 25.84 18.14
CA SER A 20 28.23 26.35 18.07
C SER A 20 28.53 27.21 16.84
N GLY A 21 27.65 27.25 15.82
CA GLY A 21 27.86 28.02 14.58
C GLY A 21 29.06 27.58 13.71
N ASN A 22 29.79 26.54 14.11
CA ASN A 22 31.06 26.15 13.52
C ASN A 22 30.87 25.39 12.18
N ALA A 23 31.48 25.90 11.11
CA ALA A 23 31.43 25.33 9.76
C ALA A 23 32.00 23.89 9.68
N SER A 24 33.01 23.57 10.49
CA SER A 24 33.60 22.22 10.55
C SER A 24 32.63 21.19 11.13
N LEU A 25 31.86 21.58 12.16
CA LEU A 25 30.80 20.73 12.72
C LEU A 25 29.63 20.55 11.74
N ALA A 26 29.30 21.59 10.99
CA ALA A 26 28.28 21.52 9.93
C ALA A 26 28.71 20.57 8.79
N LYS A 27 29.98 20.60 8.38
CA LYS A 27 30.53 19.66 7.39
C LYS A 27 30.46 18.21 7.87
N LYS A 28 30.95 17.93 9.09
CA LYS A 28 30.86 16.60 9.72
C LYS A 28 29.41 16.11 9.86
N TYR A 29 28.47 17.00 10.19
CA TYR A 29 27.04 16.65 10.21
C TYR A 29 26.54 16.21 8.83
N LYS A 30 26.89 16.93 7.75
CA LYS A 30 26.50 16.56 6.37
C LYS A 30 27.04 15.17 6.00
N GLU A 31 28.32 14.91 6.26
CA GLU A 31 28.95 13.61 6.01
C GLU A 31 28.23 12.46 6.74
N VAL A 32 27.99 12.63 8.05
CA VAL A 32 27.28 11.62 8.84
C VAL A 32 25.82 11.47 8.41
N LYS A 33 25.15 12.56 7.99
CA LYS A 33 23.79 12.51 7.44
C LYS A 33 23.76 11.66 6.16
N HIS A 34 24.68 11.87 5.23
CA HIS A 34 24.77 11.07 4.00
C HIS A 34 25.05 9.60 4.30
N HIS A 35 25.96 9.32 5.24
CA HIS A 35 26.26 7.97 5.64
C HIS A 35 25.05 7.26 6.27
N VAL A 36 24.31 7.94 7.14
CA VAL A 36 23.03 7.43 7.70
C VAL A 36 22.03 7.12 6.60
N GLN A 37 21.84 8.03 5.63
CA GLN A 37 20.92 7.81 4.52
C GLN A 37 21.32 6.59 3.68
N LYS A 38 22.62 6.44 3.37
CA LYS A 38 23.15 5.28 2.65
C LYS A 38 22.92 3.99 3.43
N SER A 39 23.18 3.99 4.73
CA SER A 39 23.00 2.84 5.60
C SER A 39 21.52 2.45 5.73
N ILE A 40 20.59 3.41 5.89
CA ILE A 40 19.15 3.13 5.91
C ILE A 40 18.69 2.51 4.59
N ARG A 41 19.10 3.08 3.44
CA ARG A 41 18.75 2.54 2.13
C ARG A 41 19.31 1.12 1.93
N LYS A 42 20.56 0.90 2.33
CA LYS A 42 21.21 -0.42 2.25
C LYS A 42 20.43 -1.45 3.09
N SER A 43 20.17 -1.15 4.36
CA SER A 43 19.42 -2.06 5.24
C SER A 43 17.99 -2.32 4.77
N TYR A 44 17.35 -1.35 4.11
CA TYR A 44 16.04 -1.55 3.49
C TYR A 44 16.10 -2.57 2.35
N TRP A 45 17.09 -2.44 1.46
CA TRP A 45 17.28 -3.38 0.35
C TRP A 45 17.68 -4.77 0.83
N GLU A 46 18.59 -4.87 1.81
CA GLU A 46 18.96 -6.15 2.44
C GLU A 46 17.74 -6.85 3.05
N TYR A 47 16.84 -6.09 3.67
CA TYR A 47 15.59 -6.63 4.19
C TYR A 47 14.66 -7.14 3.08
N ILE A 48 14.47 -6.37 2.00
CA ILE A 48 13.67 -6.82 0.86
C ILE A 48 14.26 -8.08 0.23
N GLU A 49 15.58 -8.09 0.02
CA GLU A 49 16.29 -9.23 -0.53
C GLU A 49 16.08 -10.47 0.33
N SER A 50 16.14 -10.33 1.67
CA SER A 50 15.85 -11.45 2.59
C SER A 50 14.41 -11.95 2.55
N ILE A 51 13.46 -11.11 2.09
CA ILE A 51 12.05 -11.50 1.91
C ILE A 51 11.86 -12.25 0.58
N ILE A 52 12.51 -11.79 -0.48
CA ILE A 52 12.34 -12.33 -1.85
C ILE A 52 13.21 -13.58 -2.08
N LEU A 53 14.45 -13.55 -1.60
CA LEU A 53 15.45 -14.61 -1.69
C LEU A 53 15.73 -15.14 -0.28
N PRO A 54 14.81 -15.93 0.29
CA PRO A 54 15.06 -16.56 1.57
C PRO A 54 16.23 -17.56 1.47
N PRO A 55 17.01 -17.75 2.55
CA PRO A 55 18.01 -18.80 2.61
C PRO A 55 17.38 -20.17 2.33
N GLN A 56 18.13 -21.05 1.67
CA GLN A 56 17.67 -22.37 1.20
C GLN A 56 17.12 -23.28 2.32
N ASP A 57 17.45 -22.97 3.58
CA ASP A 57 17.04 -23.69 4.78
C ASP A 57 15.67 -23.26 5.35
N GLU A 58 15.10 -22.14 4.92
CA GLU A 58 13.75 -21.74 5.32
C GLU A 58 12.71 -22.41 4.39
N THR A 59 12.00 -23.41 4.93
CA THR A 59 10.86 -24.04 4.23
C THR A 59 9.95 -23.01 3.56
N ASN A 60 9.61 -23.26 2.28
CA ASN A 60 8.88 -22.36 1.37
C ASN A 60 7.60 -21.70 1.96
N PHE A 61 6.99 -22.30 2.99
CA PHE A 61 5.80 -21.74 3.65
C PHE A 61 6.09 -20.53 4.55
N GLY A 62 7.24 -20.49 5.22
CA GLY A 62 7.61 -19.39 6.12
C GLY A 62 7.95 -18.10 5.36
N THR A 63 8.56 -18.25 4.19
CA THR A 63 9.04 -17.18 3.32
C THR A 63 7.87 -16.48 2.62
N MET A 64 6.90 -17.26 2.14
CA MET A 64 5.65 -16.77 1.56
C MET A 64 4.85 -15.92 2.56
N LYS A 65 4.80 -16.30 3.85
CA LYS A 65 4.16 -15.50 4.91
C LYS A 65 4.83 -14.14 5.09
N LYS A 66 6.17 -14.06 5.05
CA LYS A 66 6.90 -12.78 5.18
C LYS A 66 6.59 -11.86 3.99
N ILE A 67 6.53 -12.39 2.77
CA ILE A 67 6.13 -11.65 1.56
C ILE A 67 4.71 -11.08 1.72
N TRP A 68 3.73 -11.92 2.06
CA TRP A 68 2.34 -11.47 2.23
C TRP A 68 2.17 -10.46 3.35
N THR A 69 2.91 -10.61 4.44
CA THR A 69 2.92 -9.65 5.55
C THR A 69 3.48 -8.31 5.08
N TYR A 70 4.57 -8.32 4.32
CA TYR A 70 5.15 -7.11 3.72
C TYR A 70 4.17 -6.40 2.78
N ILE A 71 3.52 -7.13 1.86
CA ILE A 71 2.53 -6.60 0.91
C ILE A 71 1.37 -5.94 1.69
N LYS A 72 0.79 -6.64 2.66
CA LYS A 72 -0.31 -6.10 3.48
C LYS A 72 0.07 -4.83 4.22
N HIS A 73 1.29 -4.74 4.76
CA HIS A 73 1.77 -3.54 5.45
C HIS A 73 2.04 -2.37 4.52
N LYS A 74 2.27 -2.59 3.23
CA LYS A 74 2.45 -1.51 2.27
C LYS A 74 1.15 -0.73 2.00
N LYS A 75 -0.02 -1.24 2.43
CA LYS A 75 -1.34 -0.58 2.31
C LYS A 75 -1.59 0.05 0.94
N THR A 76 -1.01 -0.56 -0.09
CA THR A 76 -1.13 -0.10 -1.48
C THR A 76 -2.35 -0.72 -2.16
N ASP A 77 -2.95 -1.73 -1.50
CA ASP A 77 -4.22 -2.30 -1.88
C ASP A 77 -5.31 -1.25 -1.65
N TYR A 78 -5.90 -0.77 -2.74
CA TYR A 78 -7.10 0.06 -2.69
C TYR A 78 -8.23 -0.75 -2.04
N SER A 79 -8.52 -0.47 -0.77
CA SER A 79 -9.58 -1.16 -0.01
C SER A 79 -10.96 -0.54 -0.22
N GLY A 80 -11.14 0.26 -1.27
CA GLY A 80 -12.41 0.91 -1.60
C GLY A 80 -13.27 0.10 -2.57
N ILE A 81 -14.51 0.54 -2.76
CA ILE A 81 -15.36 0.01 -3.84
C ILE A 81 -14.73 0.46 -5.16
N THR A 82 -14.30 -0.51 -5.97
CA THR A 82 -13.80 -0.29 -7.34
C THR A 82 -14.78 0.58 -8.13
N GLU A 83 -14.28 1.28 -9.14
CA GLU A 83 -15.14 2.15 -9.93
C GLU A 83 -16.19 1.32 -10.68
N ILE A 84 -17.47 1.65 -10.47
CA ILE A 84 -18.59 0.92 -11.07
C ILE A 84 -18.97 1.63 -12.35
N LYS A 85 -19.11 0.89 -13.45
CA LYS A 85 -19.60 1.43 -14.73
C LYS A 85 -21.06 1.04 -14.90
N GLN A 86 -21.93 2.03 -15.03
CA GLN A 86 -23.35 1.84 -15.32
C GLN A 86 -23.71 2.70 -16.55
N ASP A 87 -24.35 2.10 -17.55
CA ASP A 87 -24.79 2.78 -18.78
C ASP A 87 -23.72 3.61 -19.49
N GLY A 88 -22.49 3.08 -19.53
CA GLY A 88 -21.35 3.76 -20.16
C GLY A 88 -20.65 4.81 -19.29
N LYS A 89 -21.21 5.19 -18.13
CA LYS A 89 -20.67 6.20 -17.23
C LYS A 89 -19.97 5.58 -16.02
N LEU A 90 -18.87 6.21 -15.60
CA LEU A 90 -18.10 5.82 -14.43
C LEU A 90 -18.71 6.48 -13.18
N LEU A 91 -19.19 5.67 -12.23
CA LEU A 91 -19.74 6.14 -10.97
C LEU A 91 -18.60 6.36 -9.97
N THR A 92 -18.32 7.61 -9.65
CA THR A 92 -17.32 8.02 -8.65
C THR A 92 -17.95 8.28 -7.28
N ASP A 93 -19.21 8.71 -7.23
CA ASP A 93 -19.94 9.02 -6.00
C ASP A 93 -20.35 7.75 -5.21
N PRO A 94 -20.02 7.64 -3.92
CA PRO A 94 -20.40 6.48 -3.09
C PRO A 94 -21.89 6.18 -3.05
N LEU A 95 -22.76 7.20 -3.06
CA LEU A 95 -24.21 6.99 -3.02
C LEU A 95 -24.70 6.34 -4.32
N GLN A 96 -24.19 6.81 -5.46
CA GLN A 96 -24.50 6.22 -6.77
C GLN A 96 -23.98 4.79 -6.89
N LYS A 97 -22.78 4.51 -6.38
CA LYS A 97 -22.23 3.14 -6.31
C LYS A 97 -23.13 2.21 -5.50
N ALA A 98 -23.60 2.65 -4.33
CA ALA A 98 -24.50 1.87 -3.49
C ALA A 98 -25.84 1.59 -4.18
N GLY A 99 -26.41 2.59 -4.85
CA GLY A 99 -27.63 2.43 -5.66
C GLY A 99 -27.47 1.42 -6.78
N ALA A 100 -26.36 1.50 -7.53
CA ALA A 100 -26.06 0.57 -8.62
C ALA A 100 -25.91 -0.88 -8.13
N LEU A 101 -25.19 -1.09 -7.02
CA LEU A 101 -25.04 -2.42 -6.41
C LEU A 101 -26.37 -2.98 -5.92
N ASN A 102 -27.21 -2.14 -5.30
CA ASN A 102 -28.52 -2.55 -4.84
C ASN A 102 -29.45 -2.93 -6.01
N ALA A 103 -29.43 -2.15 -7.10
CA ALA A 103 -30.19 -2.46 -8.31
C ALA A 103 -29.76 -3.79 -8.94
N GLN A 104 -28.45 -4.04 -9.03
CA GLN A 104 -27.91 -5.32 -9.49
C GLN A 104 -28.36 -6.48 -8.57
N PHE A 105 -28.27 -6.29 -7.26
CA PHE A 105 -28.70 -7.29 -6.28
C PHE A 105 -30.20 -7.62 -6.43
N GLN A 106 -31.05 -6.60 -6.52
CA GLN A 106 -32.48 -6.79 -6.75
C GLN A 106 -32.75 -7.53 -8.08
N SER A 107 -32.06 -7.17 -9.16
CA SER A 107 -32.24 -7.83 -10.46
C SER A 107 -31.89 -9.32 -10.44
N VAL A 108 -30.86 -9.72 -9.68
CA VAL A 108 -30.40 -11.12 -9.62
C VAL A 108 -31.27 -11.94 -8.67
N PHE A 109 -31.69 -11.35 -7.56
CA PHE A 109 -32.38 -12.07 -6.47
C PHE A 109 -33.90 -11.90 -6.45
N THR A 110 -34.46 -11.03 -7.31
CA THR A 110 -35.91 -10.98 -7.54
C THR A 110 -36.23 -11.94 -8.68
N PRO A 111 -36.82 -13.13 -8.41
CA PRO A 111 -37.38 -13.93 -9.49
C PRO A 111 -38.42 -13.09 -10.22
N ALA A 112 -38.41 -13.11 -11.56
CA ALA A 112 -39.36 -12.39 -12.38
C ALA A 112 -40.77 -12.97 -12.20
N SER A 113 -41.42 -12.69 -11.08
CA SER A 113 -42.78 -13.12 -10.76
C SER A 113 -43.85 -12.35 -11.55
N ASN A 114 -43.46 -11.66 -12.64
CA ASN A 114 -44.36 -10.87 -13.49
C ASN A 114 -44.06 -11.00 -14.99
N ILE A 115 -43.55 -12.14 -15.47
CA ILE A 115 -43.72 -12.50 -16.88
C ILE A 115 -45.11 -13.11 -17.00
N SER A 116 -46.14 -12.26 -17.04
CA SER A 116 -47.45 -12.71 -17.54
C SER A 116 -47.27 -13.07 -19.02
N PRO A 117 -47.60 -14.29 -19.46
CA PRO A 117 -47.43 -14.72 -20.84
C PRO A 117 -48.23 -13.86 -21.85
N TYR A 118 -49.17 -13.04 -21.38
CA TYR A 118 -49.99 -12.17 -22.22
C TYR A 118 -49.22 -11.04 -22.93
N ARG A 119 -48.04 -10.62 -22.45
CA ARG A 119 -47.26 -9.56 -23.13
C ARG A 119 -46.36 -10.05 -24.26
N ILE A 120 -46.15 -11.37 -24.37
CA ILE A 120 -45.31 -11.95 -25.43
C ILE A 120 -46.10 -12.12 -26.74
N CYS A 121 -47.43 -12.21 -26.68
CA CYS A 121 -48.29 -12.40 -27.87
C CYS A 121 -48.73 -11.13 -28.61
N GLN A 122 -48.36 -9.91 -28.19
CA GLN A 122 -48.81 -8.66 -28.84
C GLN A 122 -47.75 -7.98 -29.72
N THR A 123 -46.63 -8.65 -29.97
CA THR A 123 -45.55 -8.14 -30.84
C THR A 123 -45.20 -9.17 -31.91
N VAL A 124 -46.22 -9.63 -32.65
CA VAL A 124 -46.09 -10.21 -34.00
C VAL A 124 -47.00 -9.41 -34.93
#